data_AF-A0A9X8RAV5-F1
#
_entry.id   AF-A0A9X8RAV5-F1
#
_cell.length_a   1.000
_cell.length_b   1.000
_cell.length_c   1.000
_cell.angle_alpha   90.00
_cell.angle_beta   90.00
_cell.angle_gamma   90.00
#
_symmetry.space_group_name_H-M   'P 1'
#
loop_
_entity.id
_entity.type
_entity.pdbx_description
1 polymer ?
#
loop_
_entity_poly.entity_id
_entity_poly.type
_entity_poly.pdbx_seq_one_letter_code
_entity_poly.pdbx_strand_id
1 'polypeptide(L)'
;MAKLLILNRQTGIPFRSSLISDLLMMHVKVKAKDVRFSIPIPYAILNIVISILTSKFFQQNANKWTKEQFERKKLDFTFPLIDKKTLKPIVKELKNYKGIVLVDVKAKDGTEVKVRL
;
A
#
# COMPACT_ATOMS: atom_id res chain seq x y z
N MET A 1 -26.45 -37.59 -28.11
CA MET A 1 -26.70 -36.25 -27.55
C MET A 1 -26.03 -36.07 -26.17
N ALA A 2 -24.72 -36.32 -26.08
CA ALA A 2 -23.97 -36.27 -24.80
C ALA A 2 -22.87 -35.18 -24.80
N LYS A 3 -22.92 -34.23 -25.74
CA LYS A 3 -21.87 -33.21 -25.94
C LYS A 3 -22.23 -31.83 -25.36
N LEU A 4 -23.45 -31.66 -24.83
CA LEU A 4 -23.89 -30.42 -24.17
C LEU A 4 -23.71 -30.42 -22.64
N LEU A 5 -23.09 -31.46 -22.06
CA LEU A 5 -22.70 -31.51 -20.65
C LEU A 5 -21.33 -30.86 -20.35
N ILE A 6 -20.63 -30.32 -21.36
CA ILE A 6 -19.24 -29.83 -21.23
C ILE A 6 -19.15 -28.30 -21.12
N LEU A 7 -20.24 -27.56 -21.36
CA LEU A 7 -20.20 -26.09 -21.36
C LEU A 7 -21.08 -25.47 -20.27
N ASN A 8 -21.12 -26.10 -19.10
CA ASN A 8 -21.77 -25.56 -17.91
C ASN A 8 -20.81 -25.68 -16.71
N ARG A 9 -20.42 -24.53 -16.15
CA ARG A 9 -19.89 -24.36 -14.78
C ARG A 9 -18.40 -24.57 -14.46
N GLN A 10 -17.49 -24.07 -15.28
CA GLN A 10 -16.19 -23.58 -14.80
C GLN A 10 -16.03 -22.17 -15.39
N THR A 11 -16.35 -21.08 -14.69
CA THR A 11 -15.50 -20.45 -13.67
C THR A 11 -16.36 -19.65 -12.66
N GLY A 12 -17.06 -20.36 -11.80
CA GLY A 12 -17.76 -19.78 -10.66
C GLY A 12 -17.38 -20.54 -9.39
N ILE A 13 -16.20 -20.28 -8.85
CA ILE A 13 -15.83 -20.73 -7.50
C ILE A 13 -15.34 -19.53 -6.70
N PRO A 14 -16.05 -19.12 -5.62
CA PRO A 14 -15.44 -18.33 -4.57
C PRO A 14 -14.58 -19.28 -3.74
N PHE A 15 -13.29 -19.40 -4.07
CA PHE A 15 -12.35 -20.19 -3.29
C PHE A 15 -12.01 -19.44 -1.99
N ARG A 16 -12.91 -19.57 -1.01
CA ARG A 16 -12.70 -19.16 0.38
C ARG A 16 -11.76 -20.16 1.05
N SER A 17 -10.46 -20.10 0.75
CA SER A 17 -9.42 -20.65 1.64
C SER A 17 -8.00 -20.16 1.26
N SER A 18 -7.53 -19.11 1.91
CA SER A 18 -6.11 -18.93 2.25
C SER A 18 -6.00 -18.24 3.62
N LEU A 19 -6.45 -18.98 4.62
CA LEU A 19 -6.01 -19.03 6.01
C LEU A 19 -5.09 -17.88 6.51
N ILE A 20 -5.69 -16.94 7.25
CA ILE A 20 -5.12 -16.14 8.35
C ILE A 20 -4.00 -15.13 8.00
N SER A 21 -3.14 -15.39 7.03
CA SER A 21 -2.05 -14.51 6.59
C SER A 21 -2.54 -13.33 5.73
N ASP A 22 -3.63 -13.51 4.99
CA ASP A 22 -4.33 -12.42 4.27
C ASP A 22 -5.04 -11.42 5.22
N LEU A 23 -5.09 -11.69 6.53
CA LEU A 23 -5.81 -10.84 7.50
C LEU A 23 -5.03 -9.56 7.89
N LEU A 24 -3.76 -9.47 7.50
CA LEU A 24 -2.85 -8.39 7.88
C LEU A 24 -1.98 -7.90 6.69
N MET A 25 -2.48 -8.01 5.45
CA MET A 25 -1.74 -7.63 4.26
C MET A 25 -2.49 -6.61 3.41
N MET A 26 -1.87 -5.48 3.14
CA MET A 26 -2.31 -4.51 2.14
C MET A 26 -1.81 -4.96 0.77
N HIS A 27 -2.68 -4.97 -0.25
CA HIS A 27 -2.30 -5.38 -1.60
C HIS A 27 -2.14 -4.16 -2.49
N VAL A 28 -0.93 -3.99 -3.03
CA VAL A 28 -0.62 -2.97 -4.03
C VAL A 28 -0.55 -3.65 -5.39
N LYS A 29 -1.47 -3.31 -6.28
CA LYS A 29 -1.50 -3.78 -7.67
C LYS A 29 -1.11 -2.63 -8.58
N VAL A 30 -0.05 -2.83 -9.35
CA VAL A 30 0.41 -1.90 -10.37
C VAL A 30 0.30 -2.60 -11.71
N LYS A 31 -0.33 -1.96 -12.69
CA LYS A 31 -0.32 -2.41 -14.08
C LYS A 31 0.22 -1.28 -14.94
N ALA A 32 1.37 -1.50 -15.54
CA ALA A 32 1.86 -0.68 -16.64
C ALA A 32 1.75 -1.47 -17.95
N LYS A 33 2.12 -0.85 -19.07
CA LYS A 33 2.02 -1.45 -20.42
C LYS A 33 2.69 -2.82 -20.50
N ASP A 34 3.91 -2.94 -19.97
CA ASP A 34 4.73 -4.15 -20.11
C ASP A 34 4.80 -4.99 -18.83
N VAL A 35 4.31 -4.47 -17.70
CA VAL A 35 4.51 -5.10 -16.40
C VAL A 35 3.27 -5.02 -15.52
N ARG A 36 2.95 -6.14 -14.87
CA ARG A 36 1.86 -6.24 -13.90
C ARG A 36 2.41 -6.82 -12.61
N PHE A 37 2.40 -6.01 -11.56
CA PHE A 37 2.92 -6.39 -10.26
C PHE A 37 1.81 -6.35 -9.22
N SER A 38 1.81 -7.34 -8.34
CA SER A 38 0.93 -7.38 -7.18
C SER A 38 1.78 -7.71 -5.97
N ILE A 39 2.04 -6.70 -5.13
CA ILE A 39 2.89 -6.82 -3.95
C ILE A 39 1.98 -6.83 -2.72
N PRO A 40 1.89 -7.95 -1.99
CA PRO A 40 1.30 -7.97 -0.67
C PRO A 40 2.28 -7.33 0.32
N ILE A 41 1.83 -6.31 1.03
CA ILE A 41 2.58 -5.58 2.05
C ILE A 41 1.96 -5.89 3.41
N PRO A 42 2.61 -6.74 4.23
CA PRO A 42 2.19 -6.95 5.61
C PRO A 42 2.19 -5.65 6.41
N TYR A 43 1.19 -5.45 7.28
CA TYR A 43 1.17 -4.29 8.18
C TYR A 43 2.35 -4.27 9.17
N ALA A 44 3.09 -5.36 9.33
CA ALA A 44 4.36 -5.38 10.05
C ALA A 44 5.37 -4.40 9.41
N ILE A 45 5.43 -4.37 8.07
CA ILE A 45 6.28 -3.44 7.32
C ILE A 45 5.83 -1.99 7.58
N LEU A 46 4.52 -1.72 7.57
CA LEU A 46 4.00 -0.40 7.91
C LEU A 46 4.42 0.04 9.33
N ASN A 47 4.37 -0.86 10.31
CA ASN A 47 4.85 -0.57 11.66
C ASN A 47 6.36 -0.27 11.73
N ILE A 48 7.17 -0.99 10.95
CA ILE A 48 8.62 -0.75 10.85
C ILE A 48 8.87 0.64 10.24
N VAL A 49 8.23 0.92 9.12
CA VAL A 49 8.32 2.23 8.43
C VAL A 49 7.91 3.36 9.37
N ILE A 50 6.80 3.22 10.10
CA ILE A 50 6.37 4.22 11.10
C ILE A 50 7.43 4.39 12.18
N SER A 51 8.02 3.30 12.68
CA SER A 51 9.04 3.40 13.72
C SER A 51 10.33 4.08 13.23
N ILE A 52 10.66 3.93 11.94
CA ILE A 52 11.78 4.62 11.30
C ILE A 52 11.44 6.10 11.12
N LEU A 53 10.28 6.42 10.52
CA LEU A 53 9.84 7.79 10.25
C LEU A 53 9.67 8.63 11.53
N THR A 54 9.25 7.99 12.62
CA THR A 54 9.03 8.63 13.93
C THR A 54 10.29 8.69 14.79
N SER A 55 11.41 8.12 14.33
CA SER A 55 12.68 8.17 15.04
C SER A 55 13.26 9.58 15.00
N LYS A 56 13.71 10.07 16.17
CA LYS A 56 14.41 11.36 16.30
C LYS A 56 15.62 11.45 15.38
N PHE A 57 16.34 10.34 15.19
CA PHE A 57 17.52 10.31 14.32
C PHE A 57 17.13 10.52 12.85
N PHE A 58 16.08 9.83 12.39
CA PHE A 58 15.57 10.00 11.03
C PHE A 58 15.06 11.42 10.80
N GLN A 59 14.29 11.98 11.75
CA GLN A 59 13.74 13.33 11.60
C GLN A 59 14.81 14.42 11.67
N GLN A 60 15.82 14.26 12.54
CA GLN A 60 16.97 15.19 12.57
C GLN A 60 17.80 15.11 11.30
N ASN A 61 18.08 13.91 10.80
CA ASN A 61 18.85 13.72 9.57
C ASN A 61 18.07 14.18 8.34
N ALA A 62 16.77 13.87 8.27
CA ALA A 62 15.89 14.35 7.22
C ALA A 62 15.79 15.87 7.22
N ASN A 63 15.69 16.51 8.39
CA ASN A 63 15.66 17.98 8.49
C ASN A 63 16.98 18.62 8.05
N LYS A 64 18.13 17.99 8.37
CA LYS A 64 19.45 18.43 7.89
C LYS A 64 19.59 18.27 6.37
N TRP A 65 19.26 17.09 5.85
CA TRP A 65 19.29 16.81 4.40
C TRP A 65 18.32 17.70 3.62
N THR A 66 17.14 17.94 4.18
CA THR A 66 16.15 18.87 3.64
C THR A 66 16.75 20.26 3.58
N LYS A 67 17.29 20.82 4.67
CA LYS A 67 17.94 22.14 4.61
C LYS A 67 19.02 22.23 3.52
N GLU A 68 19.89 21.23 3.38
CA GLU A 68 20.93 21.21 2.35
C GLU A 68 20.40 21.15 0.91
N GLN A 69 19.32 20.42 0.66
CA GLN A 69 18.70 20.31 -0.66
C GLN A 69 17.78 21.50 -0.99
N PHE A 70 17.18 22.10 0.03
CA PHE A 70 16.18 23.16 -0.10
C PHE A 70 16.80 24.56 -0.18
N GLU A 71 17.98 24.79 0.41
CA GLU A 71 18.80 25.99 0.14
C GLU A 71 19.12 26.15 -1.36
N ARG A 72 19.24 25.03 -2.09
CA ARG A 72 19.42 25.05 -3.56
C ARG A 72 18.13 25.28 -4.36
N LYS A 73 16.94 25.14 -3.76
CA LYS A 73 15.64 25.19 -4.45
C LYS A 73 14.62 26.20 -3.93
N LYS A 74 14.91 26.99 -2.87
CA LYS A 74 14.00 28.00 -2.27
C LYS A 74 12.56 27.50 -2.05
N LEU A 75 12.41 26.31 -1.47
CA LEU A 75 11.09 25.81 -1.07
C LEU A 75 11.08 25.61 0.44
N ASP A 76 10.20 26.28 1.17
CA ASP A 76 10.13 26.22 2.64
C ASP A 76 9.37 24.97 3.13
N PHE A 77 9.76 23.79 2.66
CA PHE A 77 9.15 22.55 3.11
C PHE A 77 9.94 21.94 4.27
N THR A 78 9.52 22.22 5.50
CA THR A 78 10.04 21.52 6.68
C THR A 78 9.26 20.23 6.87
N PHE A 79 9.96 19.09 6.92
CA PHE A 79 9.32 17.82 7.21
C PHE A 79 8.70 17.88 8.62
N PRO A 80 7.38 17.77 8.78
CA PRO A 80 6.74 17.94 10.07
C PRO A 80 7.17 16.83 11.03
N LEU A 81 7.18 17.13 12.33
CA LEU A 81 7.45 16.14 13.36
C LEU A 81 6.31 15.10 13.37
N ILE A 82 6.57 13.92 12.81
CA ILE A 82 5.59 12.83 12.77
C ILE A 82 5.71 12.02 14.06
N ASP A 83 4.63 11.94 14.84
CA ASP A 83 4.59 11.14 16.07
C ASP A 83 4.06 9.71 15.82
N LYS A 84 4.67 8.73 16.47
CA LYS A 84 4.21 7.34 16.46
C LYS A 84 2.82 7.19 17.06
N LYS A 85 2.47 8.03 18.05
CA LYS A 85 1.18 8.03 18.74
C LYS A 85 0.02 8.41 17.81
N THR A 86 0.26 9.23 16.79
CA THR A 86 -0.77 9.59 15.80
C THR A 86 -0.87 8.55 14.68
N LEU A 87 0.24 7.93 14.27
CA LEU A 87 0.25 6.95 13.18
C LEU A 87 -0.17 5.53 13.57
N LYS A 88 0.15 5.08 14.80
CA LYS A 88 -0.27 3.76 15.30
C LYS A 88 -1.78 3.53 15.25
N PRO A 89 -2.65 4.43 15.74
CA PRO A 89 -4.09 4.20 15.73
C PRO A 89 -4.64 4.13 14.30
N ILE A 90 -4.12 4.95 13.38
CA ILE A 90 -4.49 4.91 11.96
C ILE A 90 -4.21 3.52 11.38
N VAL A 91 -3.00 2.98 11.57
CA VAL A 91 -2.69 1.62 11.08
C VAL A 91 -3.52 0.54 11.76
N LYS A 92 -3.82 0.70 13.05
CA LYS A 92 -4.69 -0.23 13.78
C LYS A 92 -6.11 -0.21 13.22
N GLU A 93 -6.61 0.97 12.85
CA GLU A 93 -7.92 1.14 12.26
C GLU A 93 -7.98 0.62 10.83
N LEU A 94 -6.95 0.87 10.01
CA LEU A 94 -6.84 0.31 8.66
C LEU A 94 -6.89 -1.22 8.65
N LYS A 95 -6.31 -1.89 9.66
CA LYS A 95 -6.42 -3.35 9.82
C LYS A 95 -7.85 -3.86 10.06
N ASN A 96 -8.73 -3.02 10.61
CA ASN A 96 -10.12 -3.39 10.88
C ASN A 96 -10.97 -3.32 9.61
N TYR A 97 -10.58 -2.50 8.65
CA TYR A 97 -11.27 -2.34 7.37
C TYR A 97 -10.65 -3.26 6.31
N LYS A 98 -11.43 -4.21 5.81
CA LYS A 98 -10.96 -5.23 4.86
C LYS A 98 -11.61 -5.08 3.50
N GLY A 99 -10.84 -5.30 2.45
CA GLY A 99 -11.32 -5.28 1.08
C GLY A 99 -11.63 -3.88 0.54
N ILE A 100 -11.38 -2.82 1.32
CA ILE A 100 -11.58 -1.42 0.91
C ILE A 100 -10.48 -1.03 -0.07
N VAL A 101 -10.88 -0.36 -1.15
CA VAL A 101 -9.95 0.24 -2.11
C VAL A 101 -9.63 1.64 -1.61
N LEU A 102 -8.37 1.87 -1.23
CA LEU A 102 -7.92 3.18 -0.75
C LEU A 102 -7.50 4.10 -1.90
N VAL A 103 -6.89 3.50 -2.92
CA VAL A 103 -6.39 4.23 -4.09
C VAL A 103 -6.77 3.44 -5.31
N ASP A 104 -7.39 4.11 -6.27
CA ASP A 104 -7.65 3.60 -7.61
C ASP A 104 -7.35 4.74 -8.58
N VAL A 105 -6.17 4.74 -9.16
CA VAL A 105 -5.73 5.78 -10.10
C VAL A 105 -5.29 5.17 -11.40
N LYS A 106 -5.62 5.86 -12.48
CA LYS A 106 -5.19 5.52 -13.83
C LYS A 106 -4.55 6.75 -14.46
N ALA A 107 -3.28 6.62 -14.83
CA ALA A 107 -2.55 7.68 -15.50
C ALA A 107 -2.86 7.69 -17.01
N LYS A 108 -2.59 8.83 -17.66
CA LYS A 108 -2.88 9.06 -19.09
C LYS A 108 -2.13 8.11 -20.02
N ASP A 109 -1.02 7.57 -19.56
CA ASP A 109 -0.21 6.55 -20.22
C ASP A 109 -0.82 5.13 -20.14
N GLY A 110 -1.91 4.96 -19.41
CA GLY A 110 -2.58 3.68 -19.18
C GLY A 110 -2.10 2.92 -17.95
N THR A 111 -1.17 3.48 -17.17
CA THR A 111 -0.68 2.87 -15.93
C THR A 111 -1.76 2.93 -14.84
N GLU A 112 -2.11 1.79 -14.27
CA GLU A 112 -3.09 1.65 -13.18
C GLU A 112 -2.39 1.32 -11.87
N VAL A 113 -2.74 2.04 -10.80
CA VAL A 113 -2.31 1.74 -9.44
C VAL A 113 -3.53 1.57 -8.57
N LYS A 114 -3.67 0.37 -7.99
CA LYS A 114 -4.77 0.02 -7.09
C LYS A 114 -4.21 -0.47 -5.77
N VAL A 115 -4.65 0.16 -4.69
CA VAL A 115 -4.26 -0.21 -3.33
C VAL A 115 -5.48 -0.67 -2.57
N ARG A 116 -5.42 -1.89 -2.01
CA ARG A 116 -6.52 -2.52 -1.29
C ARG A 116 -6.08 -2.98 0.10
N LEU A 117 -6.96 -2.84 1.08
CA LEU A 117 -6.81 -3.38 2.43
C LEU A 117 -7.36 -4.80 2.56
#